data_AF-A0A5B7ERL9-F1
#
_entry.id   AF-A0A5B7ERL9-F1
#
_cell.length_a   1.000
_cell.length_b   1.000
_cell.length_c   1.000
_cell.angle_alpha   90.00
_cell.angle_beta   90.00
_cell.angle_gamma   90.00
#
_symmetry.space_group_name_H-M   'P 1'
#
loop_
_entity.id
_entity.type
_entity.pdbx_description
1 polymer ?
#
loop_
_entity_poly.entity_id
_entity_poly.type
_entity_poly.pdbx_seq_one_letter_code
_entity_poly.pdbx_strand_id
1 'polypeptide(L)'
;MEYKYSNCIHQVMYGMTETSPVTFECFPSDPPEVRSSTIGYPADHIEVKIADQNGQVVPVGVAGEVCIRGYVNFLGYWGDPEKTEETVSQDRWLKTG
;
A
#
# COMPACT_ATOMS: atom_id res chain seq x y z
N MET A 1 -21.87 18.99 -24.69
CA MET A 1 -22.10 18.62 -23.27
C MET A 1 -20.76 18.81 -22.58
N GLU A 2 -20.63 19.86 -21.77
CA GLU A 2 -19.38 20.18 -21.09
C GLU A 2 -19.32 19.34 -19.81
N TYR A 3 -18.35 18.42 -19.73
CA TYR A 3 -18.20 17.60 -18.53
C TYR A 3 -17.71 18.48 -17.38
N LYS A 4 -18.44 18.45 -16.26
CA LYS A 4 -18.24 19.29 -15.07
C LYS A 4 -16.81 19.26 -14.48
N TYR A 5 -15.99 18.28 -14.86
CA TYR A 5 -14.64 18.04 -14.34
C TYR A 5 -13.61 17.79 -15.44
N SER A 6 -13.81 18.35 -16.63
CA SER A 6 -12.94 18.15 -17.81
C SER A 6 -11.46 18.46 -17.57
N ASN A 7 -11.14 19.28 -16.56
CA ASN A 7 -9.77 19.65 -16.17
C ASN A 7 -9.28 18.97 -14.87
N CYS A 8 -10.05 18.05 -14.29
CA CYS A 8 -9.64 17.33 -13.08
C CYS A 8 -8.89 16.06 -13.43
N ILE A 9 -7.82 15.78 -12.69
CA ILE A 9 -7.09 14.51 -12.76
C ILE A 9 -7.65 13.60 -11.68
N HIS A 10 -8.20 12.45 -12.08
CA HIS A 10 -8.60 11.39 -11.17
C HIS A 10 -7.41 10.50 -10.82
N GLN A 11 -7.23 10.19 -9.55
CA GLN A 11 -6.20 9.27 -9.05
C GLN A 11 -6.83 8.40 -7.96
N VAL A 12 -6.41 7.14 -7.93
CA VAL A 12 -6.68 6.21 -6.82
C VAL A 12 -5.41 6.12 -5.98
N MET A 13 -5.59 6.15 -4.67
CA MET A 13 -4.54 5.92 -3.69
C MET A 13 -4.95 4.75 -2.83
N TYR A 14 -3.98 3.93 -2.43
CA TYR A 14 -4.18 2.82 -1.52
C TYR A 14 -3.29 2.97 -0.30
N GLY A 15 -3.83 2.53 0.82
CA GLY A 15 -3.12 2.37 2.08
C GLY A 15 -4.13 2.09 3.19
N MET A 16 -3.64 2.10 4.43
CA MET A 16 -4.43 1.78 5.61
C MET A 16 -4.07 2.72 6.75
N THR A 17 -4.90 2.77 7.78
CA THR A 17 -4.67 3.60 8.97
C THR A 17 -3.29 3.34 9.59
N GLU A 18 -2.88 2.09 9.60
CA GLU A 18 -1.62 1.61 10.15
C GLU A 18 -0.39 1.95 9.29
N THR A 19 -0.60 2.52 8.09
CA THR A 19 0.47 2.96 7.18
C THR A 19 0.36 4.44 6.83
N SER A 20 -0.20 5.25 7.72
CA SER A 20 -0.20 6.72 7.65
C SER A 20 -0.53 7.35 6.28
N PRO A 21 -1.81 7.47 5.92
CA PRO A 21 -2.71 6.43 5.43
C PRO A 21 -2.49 6.02 3.97
N VAL A 22 -1.50 6.57 3.26
CA VAL A 22 -1.25 6.32 1.83
C VAL A 22 0.10 5.65 1.65
N THR A 23 0.12 4.53 0.91
CA THR A 23 1.32 3.76 0.60
C THR A 23 1.54 3.54 -0.88
N PHE A 24 0.46 3.52 -1.68
CA PHE A 24 0.57 3.47 -3.12
C PHE A 24 -0.22 4.60 -3.76
N GLU A 25 0.39 5.18 -4.79
CA GLU A 25 -0.24 6.21 -5.61
C GLU A 25 0.25 6.16 -7.06
N CYS A 26 -0.58 6.64 -7.97
CA CYS A 26 -0.18 6.89 -9.36
C CYS A 26 0.28 8.34 -9.51
N PHE A 27 1.15 8.62 -10.48
CA PHE A 27 1.48 9.99 -10.86
C PHE A 27 0.33 10.65 -11.64
N PRO A 28 0.15 11.98 -11.55
CA PRO A 28 -0.87 12.68 -12.34
C PRO A 28 -0.67 12.52 -13.85
N SER A 29 0.57 12.30 -14.28
CA SER A 29 0.98 12.08 -15.67
C SER A 29 0.75 10.66 -16.18
N ASP A 30 0.38 9.71 -15.31
CA ASP A 30 0.17 8.33 -15.74
C ASP A 30 -1.06 8.21 -16.67
N PRO A 31 -1.06 7.21 -17.57
CA PRO A 31 -2.21 6.93 -18.43
C PRO A 31 -3.50 6.79 -17.61
N PRO A 32 -4.66 7.27 -18.11
CA PRO A 32 -5.93 7.15 -17.38
C PRO A 32 -6.23 5.72 -16.89
N GLU A 33 -5.95 4.72 -17.74
CA GLU A 33 -6.12 3.30 -17.39
C GLU A 33 -5.34 2.90 -16.14
N VAL A 34 -4.08 3.33 -16.01
CA VAL A 34 -3.25 3.03 -14.84
C VAL A 34 -3.84 3.68 -13.59
N ARG A 35 -4.25 4.96 -13.70
CA ARG A 35 -4.86 5.73 -12.61
C ARG A 35 -6.23 5.21 -12.16
N SER A 36 -6.95 4.48 -13.00
CA SER A 36 -8.30 3.97 -12.71
C SER A 36 -8.38 2.48 -12.43
N SER A 37 -7.41 1.67 -12.89
CA SER A 37 -7.44 0.21 -12.79
C SER A 37 -6.40 -0.38 -11.84
N THR A 38 -5.44 0.43 -11.36
CA THR A 38 -4.38 -0.01 -10.45
C THR A 38 -4.33 0.87 -9.21
N ILE A 39 -3.58 0.42 -8.20
CA ILE A 39 -3.25 1.23 -7.02
C ILE A 39 -1.96 2.04 -7.20
N GLY A 40 -1.29 1.93 -8.35
CA GLY A 40 -0.05 2.64 -8.66
C GLY A 40 1.21 2.02 -8.06
N TYR A 41 2.11 2.88 -7.62
CA TYR A 41 3.46 2.54 -7.20
C TYR A 41 3.64 2.81 -5.70
N PRO A 42 4.54 2.09 -5.00
CA PRO A 42 4.91 2.43 -3.65
C PRO A 42 5.40 3.89 -3.55
N ALA A 43 5.00 4.59 -2.49
CA ALA A 43 5.45 5.95 -2.19
C ALA A 43 6.97 6.00 -1.94
N ASP A 44 7.53 7.21 -1.91
CA ASP A 44 8.96 7.40 -1.72
C ASP A 44 9.45 6.77 -0.40
N HIS A 45 10.64 6.17 -0.45
CA HIS A 45 11.34 5.62 0.71
C HIS A 45 10.57 4.55 1.51
N ILE A 46 9.66 3.81 0.88
CA ILE A 46 9.05 2.60 1.44
C ILE A 46 9.43 1.37 0.64
N GLU A 47 9.44 0.22 1.30
CA GLU A 47 9.65 -1.09 0.71
C GLU A 47 8.34 -1.87 0.70
N VAL A 48 8.10 -2.59 -0.39
CA VAL A 48 6.92 -3.42 -0.58
C VAL A 48 7.35 -4.80 -1.06
N LYS A 49 6.69 -5.84 -0.54
CA LYS A 49 6.74 -7.19 -1.12
C LYS A 49 5.35 -7.79 -1.19
N ILE A 50 5.17 -8.74 -2.11
CA ILE A 50 4.01 -9.63 -2.15
C ILE A 50 4.47 -10.97 -1.57
N ALA A 51 3.82 -11.43 -0.50
CA ALA A 51 4.25 -12.59 0.27
C ALA A 51 3.24 -13.74 0.25
N ASP A 52 3.73 -14.97 0.35
CA ASP A 52 2.91 -16.15 0.62
C ASP A 52 2.57 -16.27 2.12
N GLN A 53 1.85 -17.33 2.49
CA GLN A 53 1.45 -17.61 3.87
C GLN A 53 2.65 -17.84 4.82
N ASN A 54 3.83 -18.13 4.28
CA ASN A 54 5.06 -18.31 5.04
C ASN A 54 5.89 -17.01 5.12
N GLY A 55 5.39 -15.91 4.55
CA GLY A 55 6.07 -14.61 4.52
C GLY A 55 7.13 -14.47 3.41
N GLN A 56 7.21 -15.42 2.49
CA GLN A 56 8.20 -15.45 1.40
C GLN A 56 7.70 -14.72 0.16
N VAL A 57 8.61 -14.03 -0.53
CA VAL A 57 8.28 -13.26 -1.74
C VAL A 57 7.79 -14.20 -2.84
N VAL A 58 6.62 -13.90 -3.41
CA VAL A 58 6.08 -14.66 -4.55
C VAL A 58 6.58 -14.10 -5.90
N PRO A 59 6.60 -14.92 -6.97
CA PRO A 59 6.93 -14.44 -8.31
C PRO A 59 5.95 -13.38 -8.82
N VAL A 60 6.40 -12.54 -9.76
CA VAL A 60 5.57 -11.54 -10.44
C VAL A 60 4.37 -12.22 -11.11
N GLY A 61 3.17 -11.65 -10.90
CA GLY A 61 1.91 -12.16 -11.44
C GLY A 61 1.22 -13.23 -10.57
N VAL A 62 1.86 -13.65 -9.48
CA VAL A 62 1.26 -14.54 -8.48
C VAL A 62 0.65 -13.68 -7.37
N ALA A 63 -0.59 -13.99 -6.98
CA ALA A 63 -1.26 -13.31 -5.88
C ALA A 63 -0.66 -13.70 -4.52
N GLY A 64 -0.63 -12.76 -3.60
CA GLY A 64 -0.18 -12.93 -2.22
C GLY A 64 -0.55 -11.71 -1.37
N GLU A 65 -0.13 -11.72 -0.12
CA GLU A 65 -0.36 -10.62 0.81
C GLU A 65 0.60 -9.46 0.52
N VAL A 66 0.09 -8.22 0.56
CA VAL A 66 0.93 -7.02 0.47
C VAL A 66 1.58 -6.80 1.83
N CYS A 67 2.91 -6.73 1.87
CA CYS A 67 3.64 -6.35 3.06
C CYS A 67 4.43 -5.07 2.82
N ILE A 68 4.37 -4.16 3.78
CA ILE A 68 4.94 -2.81 3.68
C ILE A 68 5.95 -2.61 4.81
N ARG A 69 7.10 -2.02 4.50
CA ARG A 69 8.08 -1.59 5.48
C ARG A 69 8.53 -0.18 5.16
N GLY A 70 8.48 0.70 6.14
CA GLY A 70 8.91 2.09 5.97
C GLY A 70 8.47 2.97 7.11
N TYR A 71 8.82 4.25 7.01
CA TYR A 71 8.49 5.27 8.02
C TYR A 71 6.98 5.50 8.17
N VAL A 72 6.20 5.09 7.17
CA VAL A 72 4.74 5.21 7.13
C VAL A 72 4.04 4.25 8.10
N ASN A 73 4.68 3.13 8.46
CA ASN A 73 4.11 2.16 9.38
C ASN A 73 3.98 2.77 10.77
N PHE A 74 2.80 2.62 11.37
CA PHE A 74 2.55 3.01 12.75
C PHE A 74 3.51 2.33 13.73
N LEU A 75 3.53 2.81 14.97
CA LEU A 75 4.36 2.19 16.01
C LEU A 75 3.75 0.87 16.50
N GLY A 76 2.42 0.81 16.56
CA GLY A 76 1.66 -0.34 17.00
C GLY A 76 0.25 0.07 17.45
N TYR A 77 -0.56 -0.93 17.80
CA TYR A 77 -1.85 -0.71 18.43
C TYR A 77 -1.68 -0.29 19.89
N TRP A 78 -2.42 0.73 20.31
CA TRP A 78 -2.31 1.28 21.66
C TRP A 78 -2.78 0.27 22.71
N GLY A 79 -1.89 -0.09 23.65
CA GLY A 79 -2.21 -1.01 24.73
C GLY A 79 -2.38 -2.47 24.29
N ASP A 80 -2.02 -2.81 23.05
CA ASP A 80 -2.19 -4.15 22.48
C ASP A 80 -0.91 -4.61 21.73
N PRO A 81 0.12 -5.03 22.49
CA PRO A 81 1.37 -5.51 21.90
C PRO A 81 1.20 -6.82 21.13
N GLU A 82 0.31 -7.71 21.56
CA GLU A 82 0.05 -8.99 20.89
C GLU A 82 -0.49 -8.74 19.48
N LYS A 83 -1.52 -7.88 19.34
CA LYS A 83 -2.03 -7.48 18.03
C LYS A 83 -0.99 -6.77 17.18
N THR A 84 -0.12 -5.98 17.82
CA THR A 84 0.98 -5.29 17.12
C THR A 84 1.96 -6.29 16.52
N GLU A 85 2.34 -7.33 17.25
CA GLU A 85 3.28 -8.37 16.79
C GLU A 85 2.66 -9.31 15.74
N GLU A 86 1.34 -9.51 15.79
CA GLU A 86 0.61 -10.22 14.72
C GLU A 86 0.65 -9.46 13.39
N THR A 87 0.44 -8.14 13.44
CA THR A 87 0.35 -7.26 12.27
C THR A 87 1.72 -6.82 11.75
N VAL A 88 2.68 -6.54 12.63
CA VAL A 88 4.03 -6.07 12.28
C VAL A 88 5.08 -7.04 12.81
N SER A 89 5.79 -7.68 11.90
CA SER A 89 6.91 -8.56 12.22
C SER A 89 8.08 -7.84 12.90
N GLN A 90 8.99 -8.61 13.51
CA GLN A 90 10.21 -8.10 14.13
C GLN A 90 11.08 -7.28 13.16
N ASP A 91 11.12 -7.67 11.88
CA ASP A 91 11.83 -6.94 10.81
C ASP A 91 11.05 -5.72 10.27
N ARG A 92 9.99 -5.31 10.98
CA ARG A 92 9.11 -4.16 10.70
C ARG A 92 8.32 -4.24 9.39
N TRP A 93 8.16 -5.44 8.84
CA TRP A 93 7.15 -5.68 7.79
C TRP A 93 5.76 -5.70 8.42
N LEU A 94 4.93 -4.74 8.00
CA LEU A 94 3.51 -4.68 8.27
C LEU A 94 2.76 -5.51 7.23
N LYS A 95 1.86 -6.37 7.72
CA LYS A 95 0.92 -7.20 6.95
C LYS A 95 -0.39 -6.45 6.75
N THR A 96 -0.85 -6.30 5.51
CA THR A 96 -2.08 -5.55 5.23
C THR A 96 -3.36 -6.34 5.51
N GLY A 97 -3.27 -7.68 5.64
CA GLY A 97 -4.41 -8.59 5.75
C GLY A 97 -4.94 -9.08 4.41
#